data_AF-A0AA37NZW1-F1
#
_entry.id   AF-A0AA37NZW1-F1
#
_cell.length_a   1.000
_cell.length_b   1.000
_cell.length_c   1.000
_cell.angle_alpha   90.00
_cell.angle_beta   90.00
_cell.angle_gamma   90.00
#
_symmetry.space_group_name_H-M   'P 1'
#
loop_
_entity.id
_entity.type
_entity.pdbx_description
1 polymer ?
#
loop_
_entity_poly.entity_id
_entity_poly.type
_entity_poly.pdbx_seq_one_letter_code
_entity_poly.pdbx_strand_id
1 'polypeptide(L)'
;MKWAASRNVRVIVKGTGHDLNGRSSGACSLSIWTHQFRQIKLNAEWLPPLRNNTENVAILRSGINWGNALEAAAKVGRTLVSGQVSTVCLRGFIGGGGHGPHSSHYGLAADQVLQATVVTTSGHILVVNEAQNQDLLWAIRGGGPGSYGVVTEYVLRTHPIPRNVVQAVLSMSMAGNDAEAAVSASWSAMAILTSYLPDLMVAGIAGFGNAVTTKASKLPSGAISQGIETSFTFFGYNTTATTLSSAIEPLKERMIASGKNNTMSIFISEPTVFPTYLSFFDDLNKSPQTVEQISLISSRLLGRKELTEITLEALRFHLQSISKSQIEGNPSSLIFGLQDGPGPAQVQPDMRGAVNPGWRSA
;
A
#
# COMPACT_ATOMS: atom_id res chain seq x y z
N MET A 1 -27.82 -14.13 -5.99
CA MET A 1 -28.33 -12.94 -6.71
C MET A 1 -29.82 -13.03 -6.99
N LYS A 2 -30.30 -13.93 -7.87
CA LYS A 2 -31.73 -14.05 -8.25
C LYS A 2 -32.71 -14.10 -7.06
N TRP A 3 -32.44 -14.93 -6.05
CA TRP A 3 -33.27 -15.03 -4.85
C TRP A 3 -33.43 -13.68 -4.13
N ALA A 4 -32.33 -12.96 -3.91
CA ALA A 4 -32.35 -11.67 -3.21
C ALA A 4 -33.05 -10.60 -4.04
N ALA A 5 -32.79 -10.55 -5.35
CA ALA A 5 -33.44 -9.64 -6.27
C ALA A 5 -34.97 -9.83 -6.29
N SER A 6 -35.45 -11.08 -6.35
CA SER A 6 -36.89 -11.40 -6.35
C SER A 6 -37.63 -11.00 -5.07
N ARG A 7 -36.89 -10.71 -3.98
CA ARG A 7 -37.44 -10.42 -2.65
C ARG A 7 -37.04 -9.03 -2.14
N ASN A 8 -36.44 -8.22 -2.99
CA ASN A 8 -35.93 -6.90 -2.63
C ASN A 8 -35.01 -6.93 -1.38
N VAL A 9 -34.18 -7.97 -1.27
CA VAL A 9 -33.24 -8.13 -0.16
C VAL A 9 -31.88 -7.52 -0.54
N ARG A 10 -31.37 -6.62 0.31
CA ARG A 10 -30.02 -6.06 0.17
C ARG A 10 -29.00 -7.20 0.15
N VAL A 11 -28.13 -7.21 -0.85
CA VAL A 11 -26.98 -8.13 -0.91
C VAL A 11 -25.73 -7.38 -0.47
N ILE A 12 -24.92 -8.04 0.37
CA ILE A 12 -23.54 -7.65 0.62
C ILE A 12 -22.62 -8.79 0.20
N VAL A 13 -21.38 -8.46 -0.10
CA VAL A 13 -20.37 -9.46 -0.46
C VAL A 13 -19.22 -9.38 0.53
N LYS A 14 -18.93 -10.47 1.24
CA LYS A 14 -17.86 -10.52 2.26
C LYS A 14 -16.76 -11.48 1.83
N GLY A 15 -15.51 -11.06 2.01
CA GLY A 15 -14.34 -11.92 1.93
C GLY A 15 -13.88 -12.26 3.36
N THR A 16 -12.88 -11.54 3.85
CA THR A 16 -12.35 -11.69 5.22
C THR A 16 -12.97 -10.74 6.24
N GLY A 17 -13.65 -9.67 5.80
CA GLY A 17 -14.24 -8.66 6.70
C GLY A 17 -13.31 -7.49 7.03
N HIS A 18 -12.15 -7.38 6.36
CA HIS A 18 -11.14 -6.33 6.52
C HIS A 18 -11.56 -4.91 6.10
N ASP A 19 -12.78 -4.70 5.62
CA ASP A 19 -13.16 -3.40 5.06
C ASP A 19 -13.30 -2.33 6.14
N LEU A 20 -12.52 -1.25 6.02
CA LEU A 20 -12.49 -0.14 6.98
C LEU A 20 -13.72 0.76 6.93
N ASN A 21 -14.49 0.71 5.83
CA ASN A 21 -15.64 1.58 5.57
C ASN A 21 -16.98 0.85 5.72
N GLY A 22 -16.98 -0.37 6.29
CA GLY A 22 -18.19 -1.17 6.47
C GLY A 22 -18.84 -1.69 5.18
N ARG A 23 -18.15 -1.65 4.03
CA ARG A 23 -18.72 -2.08 2.73
C ARG A 23 -19.00 -3.58 2.64
N SER A 24 -18.40 -4.38 3.54
CA SER A 24 -18.66 -5.81 3.67
C SER A 24 -19.64 -6.17 4.79
N SER A 25 -20.40 -5.18 5.31
CA SER A 25 -21.49 -5.37 6.27
C SER A 25 -22.73 -4.57 5.83
N GLY A 26 -23.87 -4.87 6.44
CA GLY A 26 -25.13 -4.18 6.14
C GLY A 26 -26.27 -4.75 6.96
N ALA A 27 -27.02 -3.89 7.64
CA ALA A 27 -28.20 -4.30 8.38
C ALA A 27 -29.22 -5.00 7.45
N CYS A 28 -29.85 -6.05 7.97
CA CYS A 28 -30.92 -6.80 7.28
C CYS A 28 -30.55 -7.26 5.86
N SER A 29 -29.28 -7.63 5.64
CA SER A 29 -28.77 -8.02 4.33
C SER A 29 -28.50 -9.51 4.21
N LEU A 30 -28.58 -10.03 3.00
CA LEU A 30 -28.03 -11.34 2.65
C LEU A 30 -26.54 -11.19 2.33
N SER A 31 -25.70 -11.85 3.11
CA SER A 31 -24.25 -11.89 2.88
C SER A 31 -23.84 -13.03 1.95
N ILE A 32 -23.32 -12.71 0.78
CA ILE A 32 -22.54 -13.65 -0.04
C ILE A 32 -21.12 -13.69 0.53
N TRP A 33 -20.85 -14.71 1.33
CA TRP A 33 -19.56 -14.88 1.97
C TRP A 33 -18.65 -15.81 1.15
N THR A 34 -17.69 -15.24 0.44
CA THR A 34 -16.80 -15.99 -0.48
C THR A 34 -15.65 -16.70 0.23
N HIS A 35 -15.59 -16.65 1.57
CA HIS A 35 -14.46 -17.15 2.34
C HIS A 35 -14.14 -18.62 2.07
N GLN A 36 -15.12 -19.45 1.76
CA GLN A 36 -14.88 -20.86 1.42
C GLN A 36 -14.45 -21.10 -0.04
N PHE A 37 -14.31 -20.06 -0.85
CA PHE A 37 -13.81 -20.20 -2.22
C PHE A 37 -12.27 -20.23 -2.17
N ARG A 38 -11.72 -21.41 -1.90
CA ARG A 38 -10.31 -21.64 -1.49
C ARG A 38 -9.40 -22.24 -2.57
N GLN A 39 -9.87 -22.44 -3.79
CA GLN A 39 -9.03 -23.04 -4.83
C GLN A 39 -7.95 -22.06 -5.29
N ILE A 40 -6.72 -22.59 -5.39
CA ILE A 40 -5.55 -21.93 -5.97
C ILE A 40 -5.02 -22.86 -7.07
N LYS A 41 -4.76 -22.33 -8.27
CA LYS A 41 -4.07 -23.04 -9.35
C LYS A 41 -2.99 -22.14 -9.92
N LEU A 42 -1.79 -22.69 -10.11
CA LEU A 42 -0.67 -22.02 -10.78
C LEU A 42 -0.54 -22.58 -12.19
N ASN A 43 -0.27 -21.72 -13.16
CA ASN A 43 -0.07 -22.13 -14.55
C ASN A 43 1.06 -21.31 -15.18
N ALA A 44 2.14 -21.97 -15.60
CA ALA A 44 3.30 -21.34 -16.22
C ALA A 44 3.09 -21.05 -17.72
N GLU A 45 2.09 -21.69 -18.33
CA GLU A 45 1.84 -21.69 -19.77
C GLU A 45 0.41 -21.22 -20.09
N TRP A 46 -0.14 -20.29 -19.31
CA TRP A 46 -1.49 -19.79 -19.57
C TRP A 46 -1.49 -18.91 -20.82
N LEU A 47 -2.30 -19.27 -21.81
CA LEU A 47 -2.41 -18.50 -23.05
C LEU A 47 -3.48 -17.41 -22.90
N PRO A 48 -3.11 -16.11 -22.88
CA PRO A 48 -4.08 -15.03 -22.84
C PRO A 48 -4.91 -14.98 -24.13
N PRO A 49 -6.19 -14.62 -24.06
CA PRO A 49 -6.99 -14.36 -25.25
C PRO A 49 -6.33 -13.29 -26.14
N LEU A 50 -6.38 -13.43 -27.46
CA LEU A 50 -5.79 -12.47 -28.42
C LEU A 50 -4.26 -12.36 -28.39
N ARG A 51 -3.54 -13.17 -27.60
CA ARG A 51 -2.07 -13.20 -27.57
C ARG A 51 -1.54 -14.55 -28.05
N ASN A 52 -0.35 -14.52 -28.64
CA ASN A 52 0.31 -15.72 -29.17
C ASN A 52 1.34 -16.34 -28.21
N ASN A 53 1.62 -15.66 -27.08
CA ASN A 53 2.62 -16.07 -26.10
C ASN A 53 1.94 -16.39 -24.77
N THR A 54 2.50 -17.35 -24.04
CA THR A 54 2.00 -17.74 -22.71
C THR A 54 2.49 -16.81 -21.60
N GLU A 55 1.76 -16.80 -20.50
CA GLU A 55 2.01 -16.02 -19.28
C GLU A 55 2.04 -16.94 -18.05
N ASN A 56 2.85 -16.57 -17.06
CA ASN A 56 2.85 -17.24 -15.76
C ASN A 56 1.80 -16.62 -14.86
N VAL A 57 0.75 -17.37 -14.52
CA VAL A 57 -0.41 -16.86 -13.79
C VAL A 57 -0.75 -17.65 -12.53
N ALA A 58 -1.42 -16.97 -11.61
CA ALA A 58 -2.13 -17.57 -10.49
C ALA A 58 -3.64 -17.40 -10.71
N ILE A 59 -4.36 -18.52 -10.76
CA ILE A 59 -5.82 -18.58 -10.83
C ILE A 59 -6.31 -18.77 -9.40
N LEU A 60 -6.90 -17.71 -8.84
CA LEU A 60 -7.22 -17.59 -7.42
C LEU A 60 -8.71 -17.35 -7.23
N ARG A 61 -9.34 -18.22 -6.44
CA ARG A 61 -10.72 -17.99 -6.02
C ARG A 61 -10.81 -16.81 -5.05
N SER A 62 -11.94 -16.12 -5.10
CA SER A 62 -12.19 -14.86 -4.38
C SER A 62 -12.24 -14.96 -2.84
N GLY A 63 -12.11 -16.15 -2.25
CA GLY A 63 -11.97 -16.35 -0.81
C GLY A 63 -10.52 -16.32 -0.33
N ILE A 64 -9.55 -16.39 -1.23
CA ILE A 64 -8.13 -16.43 -0.91
C ILE A 64 -7.64 -15.10 -0.31
N ASN A 65 -6.76 -15.22 0.69
CA ASN A 65 -6.03 -14.11 1.28
C ASN A 65 -4.59 -14.07 0.74
N TRP A 66 -3.89 -12.97 1.00
CA TRP A 66 -2.54 -12.77 0.46
C TRP A 66 -1.50 -13.76 0.99
N GLY A 67 -1.58 -14.16 2.26
CA GLY A 67 -0.67 -15.16 2.83
C GLY A 67 -0.74 -16.48 2.06
N ASN A 68 -1.94 -17.05 1.88
CA ASN A 68 -2.10 -18.31 1.15
C ASN A 68 -1.70 -18.17 -0.33
N ALA A 69 -1.98 -17.03 -0.97
CA ALA A 69 -1.60 -16.80 -2.36
C ALA A 69 -0.08 -16.74 -2.55
N LEU A 70 0.62 -16.01 -1.67
CA LEU A 70 2.08 -15.87 -1.71
C LEU A 70 2.79 -17.18 -1.36
N GLU A 71 2.35 -17.90 -0.34
CA GLU A 71 2.87 -19.24 -0.01
C GLU A 71 2.77 -20.20 -1.20
N ALA A 72 1.62 -20.20 -1.91
CA ALA A 72 1.43 -21.04 -3.07
C ALA A 72 2.37 -20.64 -4.22
N ALA A 73 2.44 -19.34 -4.54
CA ALA A 73 3.29 -18.83 -5.62
C ALA A 73 4.79 -19.08 -5.36
N ALA A 74 5.23 -18.94 -4.11
CA ALA A 74 6.63 -19.13 -3.73
C ALA A 74 7.14 -20.56 -3.99
N LYS A 75 6.27 -21.57 -3.88
CA LYS A 75 6.61 -22.99 -4.15
C LYS A 75 7.07 -23.24 -5.59
N VAL A 76 6.75 -22.34 -6.51
CA VAL A 76 7.14 -22.43 -7.93
C VAL A 76 8.05 -21.26 -8.34
N GLY A 77 8.71 -20.61 -7.37
CA GLY A 77 9.65 -19.51 -7.64
C GLY A 77 8.98 -18.22 -8.12
N ARG A 78 7.70 -18.02 -7.79
CA ARG A 78 6.92 -16.84 -8.18
C ARG A 78 6.45 -16.02 -6.98
N THR A 79 6.10 -14.77 -7.23
CA THR A 79 5.42 -13.86 -6.29
C THR A 79 4.23 -13.18 -6.98
N LEU A 80 3.43 -12.48 -6.20
CA LEU A 80 2.26 -11.71 -6.62
C LEU A 80 2.37 -10.29 -6.07
N VAL A 81 1.74 -9.33 -6.75
CA VAL A 81 1.51 -8.01 -6.15
C VAL A 81 0.39 -8.14 -5.10
N SER A 82 0.78 -8.29 -3.84
CA SER A 82 -0.11 -8.47 -2.69
C SER A 82 -0.24 -7.21 -1.84
N GLY A 83 -1.14 -7.24 -0.85
CA GLY A 83 -1.07 -6.33 0.29
C GLY A 83 0.00 -6.74 1.29
N GLN A 84 0.32 -5.85 2.24
CA GLN A 84 1.27 -6.12 3.33
C GLN A 84 0.73 -7.09 4.38
N VAL A 85 -0.57 -7.04 4.65
CA VAL A 85 -1.23 -7.86 5.68
C VAL A 85 -1.71 -9.18 5.08
N SER A 86 -1.20 -10.29 5.61
CA SER A 86 -1.42 -11.66 5.10
C SER A 86 -2.89 -12.08 5.07
N THR A 87 -3.68 -11.60 6.03
CA THR A 87 -5.09 -11.99 6.22
C THR A 87 -6.07 -11.21 5.34
N VAL A 88 -5.62 -10.19 4.62
CA VAL A 88 -6.47 -9.42 3.69
C VAL A 88 -6.89 -10.30 2.51
N CYS A 89 -8.19 -10.29 2.20
CA CYS A 89 -8.74 -11.01 1.05
C CYS A 89 -8.40 -10.28 -0.25
N LEU A 90 -7.94 -11.03 -1.27
CA LEU A 90 -7.55 -10.45 -2.55
C LEU A 90 -8.70 -9.70 -3.25
N ARG A 91 -9.95 -10.15 -3.09
CA ARG A 91 -11.08 -9.66 -3.90
C ARG A 91 -11.37 -8.18 -3.67
N GLY A 92 -11.59 -7.82 -2.40
CA GLY A 92 -11.90 -6.43 -2.04
C GLY A 92 -10.72 -5.51 -2.30
N PHE A 93 -9.51 -6.02 -2.07
CA PHE A 93 -8.26 -5.31 -2.25
C PHE A 93 -7.99 -4.97 -3.72
N ILE A 94 -8.05 -5.96 -4.62
CA ILE A 94 -7.89 -5.76 -6.07
C ILE A 94 -8.94 -4.79 -6.61
N GLY A 95 -10.20 -4.95 -6.21
CA GLY A 95 -11.30 -4.09 -6.66
C GLY A 95 -11.13 -2.62 -6.27
N GLY A 96 -10.33 -2.31 -5.24
CA GLY A 96 -10.00 -0.94 -4.84
C GLY A 96 -8.65 -0.42 -5.36
N GLY A 97 -7.94 -1.17 -6.20
CA GLY A 97 -6.58 -0.88 -6.65
C GLY A 97 -5.60 -1.87 -6.02
N GLY A 98 -5.35 -1.73 -4.72
CA GLY A 98 -4.53 -2.66 -3.94
C GLY A 98 -3.03 -2.41 -4.06
N HIS A 99 -2.44 -1.86 -3.00
CA HIS A 99 -1.03 -1.50 -2.90
C HIS A 99 -0.29 -2.39 -1.89
N GLY A 100 1.00 -2.63 -2.14
CA GLY A 100 1.86 -3.36 -1.20
C GLY A 100 3.32 -3.39 -1.63
N PRO A 101 4.14 -4.28 -1.05
CA PRO A 101 5.60 -4.21 -1.17
C PRO A 101 6.11 -4.16 -2.61
N HIS A 102 5.47 -4.92 -3.50
CA HIS A 102 5.86 -5.04 -4.90
C HIS A 102 5.27 -3.95 -5.82
N SER A 103 4.39 -3.09 -5.31
CA SER A 103 3.62 -2.19 -6.18
C SER A 103 4.48 -1.19 -6.94
N SER A 104 5.49 -0.61 -6.29
CA SER A 104 6.42 0.35 -6.91
C SER A 104 7.26 -0.23 -8.05
N HIS A 105 7.29 -1.57 -8.20
CA HIS A 105 8.04 -2.26 -9.24
C HIS A 105 7.13 -2.82 -10.34
N TYR A 106 5.94 -3.31 -9.99
CA TYR A 106 5.10 -4.08 -10.91
C TYR A 106 3.70 -3.48 -11.15
N GLY A 107 3.37 -2.34 -10.53
CA GLY A 107 2.03 -1.75 -10.57
C GLY A 107 1.14 -2.24 -9.43
N LEU A 108 -0.13 -1.81 -9.40
CA LEU A 108 -1.07 -2.21 -8.37
C LEU A 108 -1.56 -3.64 -8.58
N ALA A 109 -2.20 -4.24 -7.56
CA ALA A 109 -2.81 -5.57 -7.69
C ALA A 109 -3.93 -5.59 -8.74
N ALA A 110 -4.67 -4.49 -8.90
CA ALA A 110 -5.61 -4.27 -9.98
C ALA A 110 -4.96 -4.37 -11.36
N ASP A 111 -3.74 -3.86 -11.52
CA ASP A 111 -3.00 -3.88 -12.78
C ASP A 111 -2.51 -5.29 -13.16
N GLN A 112 -2.59 -6.25 -12.23
CA GLN A 112 -2.19 -7.64 -12.47
C GLN A 112 -3.32 -8.54 -12.98
N VAL A 113 -4.57 -8.06 -13.02
CA VAL A 113 -5.73 -8.88 -13.40
C VAL A 113 -5.75 -9.10 -14.91
N LEU A 114 -5.52 -10.33 -15.37
CA LEU A 114 -5.63 -10.69 -16.79
C LEU A 114 -7.05 -11.12 -17.18
N GLN A 115 -7.73 -11.80 -16.26
CA GLN A 115 -9.10 -12.27 -16.42
C GLN A 115 -9.79 -12.38 -15.06
N ALA A 116 -11.11 -12.30 -15.04
CA ALA A 116 -11.90 -12.67 -13.89
C ALA A 116 -13.20 -13.40 -14.27
N THR A 117 -13.74 -14.16 -13.32
CA THR A 117 -15.11 -14.70 -13.40
C THR A 117 -16.01 -13.87 -12.50
N VAL A 118 -17.07 -13.30 -13.07
CA VAL A 118 -17.98 -12.36 -12.38
C VAL A 118 -19.41 -12.86 -12.44
N VAL A 119 -20.06 -12.96 -11.29
CA VAL A 119 -21.51 -13.15 -11.21
C VAL A 119 -22.18 -11.79 -11.18
N THR A 120 -22.90 -11.46 -12.26
CA THR A 120 -23.65 -10.21 -12.41
C THR A 120 -24.81 -10.10 -11.44
N THR A 121 -25.40 -8.90 -11.34
CA THR A 121 -26.58 -8.63 -10.51
C THR A 121 -27.81 -9.43 -10.94
N SER A 122 -27.96 -9.73 -12.24
CA SER A 122 -28.98 -10.63 -12.79
C SER A 122 -28.69 -12.13 -12.58
N GLY A 123 -27.49 -12.45 -12.11
CA GLY A 123 -27.06 -13.82 -11.79
C GLY A 123 -26.45 -14.59 -12.97
N HIS A 124 -26.11 -13.91 -14.07
CA HIS A 124 -25.28 -14.50 -15.14
C HIS A 124 -23.82 -14.57 -14.70
N ILE A 125 -23.13 -15.64 -15.11
CA ILE A 125 -21.70 -15.83 -14.91
C ILE A 125 -21.00 -15.37 -16.18
N LEU A 126 -20.15 -14.35 -16.06
CA LEU A 126 -19.37 -13.81 -17.16
C LEU A 126 -17.89 -14.09 -16.94
N VAL A 127 -17.19 -14.39 -18.03
CA VAL A 127 -15.72 -14.29 -18.09
C VAL A 127 -15.39 -12.91 -18.63
N VAL A 128 -14.55 -12.18 -17.93
CA VAL A 128 -14.12 -10.82 -18.32
C VAL A 128 -12.63 -10.82 -18.55
N ASN A 129 -12.20 -10.44 -19.75
CA ASN A 129 -10.80 -10.44 -20.19
C ASN A 129 -10.64 -9.49 -21.39
N GLU A 130 -9.45 -9.46 -22.01
CA GLU A 130 -9.17 -8.55 -23.12
C GLU A 130 -9.98 -8.86 -24.40
N ALA A 131 -10.60 -10.03 -24.53
CA ALA A 131 -11.43 -10.40 -25.69
C ALA A 131 -12.93 -10.19 -25.48
N GLN A 132 -13.42 -10.13 -24.24
CA GLN A 132 -14.85 -10.06 -23.92
C GLN A 132 -15.11 -9.32 -22.62
N ASN A 133 -16.19 -8.53 -22.58
CA ASN A 133 -16.61 -7.75 -21.41
C ASN A 133 -15.49 -6.81 -20.90
N GLN A 134 -14.81 -6.13 -21.84
CA GLN A 134 -13.63 -5.29 -21.59
C GLN A 134 -13.94 -4.09 -20.69
N ASP A 135 -15.14 -3.52 -20.83
CA ASP A 135 -15.69 -2.48 -19.96
C ASP A 135 -15.78 -2.94 -18.50
N LEU A 136 -16.27 -4.16 -18.28
CA LEU A 136 -16.34 -4.76 -16.95
C LEU A 136 -14.95 -5.13 -16.42
N LEU A 137 -14.04 -5.62 -17.27
CA LEU A 137 -12.64 -5.83 -16.89
C LEU A 137 -12.00 -4.52 -16.40
N TRP A 138 -12.16 -3.43 -17.15
CA TRP A 138 -11.67 -2.11 -16.77
C TRP A 138 -12.24 -1.68 -15.41
N ALA A 139 -13.56 -1.86 -15.21
CA ALA A 139 -14.25 -1.46 -13.98
C ALA A 139 -13.77 -2.23 -12.74
N ILE A 140 -13.57 -3.56 -12.84
CA ILE A 140 -13.11 -4.36 -11.69
C ILE A 140 -11.62 -4.16 -11.36
N ARG A 141 -10.83 -3.62 -12.30
CA ARG A 141 -9.45 -3.20 -12.08
C ARG A 141 -9.38 -1.84 -11.37
N GLY A 142 -9.94 -1.75 -10.16
CA GLY A 142 -9.80 -0.60 -9.26
C GLY A 142 -10.99 0.35 -9.13
N GLY A 143 -12.11 0.11 -9.83
CA GLY A 143 -13.29 0.97 -9.82
C GLY A 143 -14.19 0.83 -8.59
N GLY A 144 -13.73 0.13 -7.55
CA GLY A 144 -14.45 -0.12 -6.31
C GLY A 144 -14.95 -1.57 -6.20
N PRO A 145 -14.69 -2.25 -5.07
CA PRO A 145 -15.14 -3.63 -4.89
C PRO A 145 -16.65 -3.70 -4.66
N GLY A 146 -17.30 -4.71 -5.24
CA GLY A 146 -18.71 -5.04 -5.00
C GLY A 146 -19.74 -4.25 -5.83
N SER A 147 -19.31 -3.27 -6.63
CA SER A 147 -20.22 -2.44 -7.44
C SER A 147 -20.68 -3.10 -8.74
N TYR A 148 -19.84 -3.95 -9.34
CA TYR A 148 -20.06 -4.46 -10.71
C TYR A 148 -20.44 -5.94 -10.76
N GLY A 149 -20.73 -6.54 -9.59
CA GLY A 149 -21.03 -7.96 -9.44
C GLY A 149 -20.12 -8.65 -8.42
N VAL A 150 -20.30 -9.95 -8.28
CA VAL A 150 -19.49 -10.80 -7.39
C VAL A 150 -18.37 -11.42 -8.21
N VAL A 151 -17.15 -10.89 -8.08
CA VAL A 151 -15.98 -11.57 -8.62
C VAL A 151 -15.71 -12.84 -7.81
N THR A 152 -15.76 -14.00 -8.47
CA THR A 152 -15.59 -15.32 -7.84
C THR A 152 -14.20 -15.90 -8.03
N GLU A 153 -13.48 -15.47 -9.07
CA GLU A 153 -12.15 -15.93 -9.43
C GLU A 153 -11.39 -14.82 -10.17
N TYR A 154 -10.09 -14.73 -9.94
CA TYR A 154 -9.17 -13.91 -10.71
C TYR A 154 -8.07 -14.78 -11.33
N VAL A 155 -7.65 -14.42 -12.54
CA VAL A 155 -6.39 -14.85 -13.15
C VAL A 155 -5.44 -13.67 -13.04
N LEU A 156 -4.41 -13.81 -12.20
CA LEU A 156 -3.43 -12.76 -11.94
C LEU A 156 -2.09 -13.11 -12.57
N ARG A 157 -1.44 -12.11 -13.19
CA ARG A 157 -0.02 -12.22 -13.55
C ARG A 157 0.81 -12.46 -12.29
N THR A 158 1.81 -13.34 -12.41
CA THR A 158 2.83 -13.55 -11.37
C THR A 158 4.17 -12.97 -11.81
N HIS A 159 5.08 -12.73 -10.87
CA HIS A 159 6.43 -12.23 -11.14
C HIS A 159 7.48 -13.18 -10.57
N PRO A 160 8.74 -13.18 -11.05
CA PRO A 160 9.81 -13.93 -10.42
C PRO A 160 9.95 -13.50 -8.94
N ILE A 161 10.08 -14.47 -8.04
CA ILE A 161 10.35 -14.15 -6.63
C ILE A 161 11.76 -13.55 -6.49
N PRO A 162 11.97 -12.46 -5.72
CA PRO A 162 13.31 -11.93 -5.52
C PRO A 162 14.18 -12.91 -4.71
N ARG A 163 15.48 -12.92 -5.03
CA ARG A 163 16.50 -13.75 -4.38
C ARG A 163 16.73 -13.37 -2.92
N ASN A 164 16.55 -12.10 -2.58
CA ASN A 164 16.60 -11.58 -1.23
C ASN A 164 15.85 -10.24 -1.13
N VAL A 165 15.54 -9.85 0.10
CA VAL A 165 15.07 -8.50 0.45
C VAL A 165 16.03 -7.95 1.49
N VAL A 166 16.44 -6.69 1.35
CA VAL A 166 17.24 -6.00 2.37
C VAL A 166 16.41 -4.86 2.91
N GLN A 167 16.34 -4.71 4.22
CA GLN A 167 15.54 -3.70 4.92
C GLN A 167 16.40 -2.90 5.89
N ALA A 168 16.16 -1.60 6.00
CA ALA A 168 16.67 -0.74 7.05
C ALA A 168 15.57 0.20 7.57
N VAL A 169 15.68 0.63 8.82
CA VAL A 169 14.73 1.55 9.45
C VAL A 169 15.42 2.88 9.72
N LEU A 170 14.86 3.97 9.19
CA LEU A 170 15.21 5.33 9.56
C LEU A 170 14.25 5.83 10.64
N SER A 171 14.79 6.19 11.80
CA SER A 171 14.02 6.75 12.91
C SER A 171 14.50 8.16 13.24
N MET A 172 13.56 9.05 13.53
CA MET A 172 13.82 10.42 13.95
C MET A 172 13.01 10.75 15.19
N SER A 173 13.67 11.33 16.19
CA SER A 173 13.05 11.85 17.42
C SER A 173 13.65 13.19 17.81
N MET A 174 12.88 14.00 18.55
CA MET A 174 13.38 15.25 19.10
C MET A 174 14.42 14.98 20.20
N ALA A 175 15.43 15.85 20.30
CA ALA A 175 16.48 15.74 21.33
C ALA A 175 16.90 17.12 21.84
N GLY A 176 17.71 17.12 22.92
CA GLY A 176 18.28 18.33 23.49
C GLY A 176 17.34 19.09 24.43
N ASN A 177 17.85 20.19 24.98
CA ASN A 177 17.16 20.98 26.01
C ASN A 177 16.39 22.19 25.45
N ASP A 178 16.65 22.58 24.20
CA ASP A 178 15.95 23.68 23.52
C ASP A 178 14.71 23.15 22.81
N ALA A 179 13.57 23.21 23.50
CA ALA A 179 12.30 22.69 23.00
C ALA A 179 11.82 23.39 21.72
N GLU A 180 12.06 24.70 21.59
CA GLU A 180 11.60 25.47 20.43
C GLU A 180 12.43 25.12 19.18
N ALA A 181 13.75 25.04 19.34
CA ALA A 181 14.63 24.60 18.26
C ALA A 181 14.37 23.15 17.86
N ALA A 182 14.14 22.24 18.81
CA ALA A 182 13.84 20.83 18.55
C ALA A 182 12.53 20.64 17.77
N VAL A 183 11.47 21.36 18.17
CA VAL A 183 10.19 21.34 17.44
C VAL A 183 10.38 21.83 16.00
N SER A 184 11.07 22.96 15.80
CA SER A 184 11.30 23.49 14.46
C SER A 184 12.14 22.55 13.59
N ALA A 185 13.20 21.97 14.16
CA ALA A 185 14.07 21.02 13.47
C ALA A 185 13.31 19.75 13.04
N SER A 186 12.44 19.21 13.90
CA SER A 186 11.64 18.01 13.58
C SER A 186 10.76 18.19 12.35
N TRP A 187 10.12 19.36 12.22
CA TRP A 187 9.29 19.68 11.07
C TRP A 187 10.09 19.94 9.79
N SER A 188 11.24 20.59 9.90
CA SER A 188 12.15 20.78 8.77
C SER A 188 12.66 19.44 8.23
N ALA A 189 13.09 18.54 9.12
CA ALA A 189 13.55 17.22 8.73
C ALA A 189 12.43 16.34 8.18
N MET A 190 11.20 16.47 8.67
CA MET A 190 10.04 15.79 8.08
C MET A 190 9.75 16.28 6.66
N ALA A 191 9.85 17.58 6.39
CA ALA A 191 9.71 18.12 5.04
C ALA A 191 10.81 17.59 4.11
N ILE A 192 12.05 17.54 4.58
CA ILE A 192 13.16 16.94 3.82
C ILE A 192 12.89 15.46 3.53
N LEU A 193 12.54 14.68 4.56
CA LEU A 193 12.23 13.26 4.45
C LEU A 193 11.16 13.00 3.38
N THR A 194 10.03 13.68 3.48
CA THR A 194 8.91 13.50 2.54
C THR A 194 9.23 13.98 1.12
N SER A 195 9.99 15.06 0.97
CA SER A 195 10.48 15.52 -0.34
C SER A 195 11.44 14.54 -1.02
N TYR A 196 12.15 13.72 -0.24
CA TYR A 196 13.14 12.77 -0.76
C TYR A 196 12.54 11.43 -1.19
N LEU A 197 11.32 11.10 -0.74
CA LEU A 197 10.67 9.81 -1.02
C LEU A 197 10.50 9.51 -2.52
N PRO A 198 10.10 10.47 -3.39
CA PRO A 198 9.98 10.21 -4.82
C PRO A 198 11.30 9.77 -5.48
N ASP A 199 12.44 10.31 -5.03
CA ASP A 199 13.75 9.94 -5.57
C ASP A 199 14.16 8.52 -5.13
N LEU A 200 13.85 8.14 -3.88
CA LEU A 200 14.05 6.77 -3.40
C LEU A 200 13.20 5.76 -4.19
N MET A 201 11.93 6.08 -4.48
CA MET A 201 11.07 5.21 -5.27
C MET A 201 11.59 5.04 -6.71
N VAL A 202 12.09 6.11 -7.33
CA VAL A 202 12.73 6.04 -8.66
C VAL A 202 14.01 5.20 -8.62
N ALA A 203 14.76 5.26 -7.51
CA ALA A 203 15.94 4.41 -7.29
C ALA A 203 15.61 2.94 -6.99
N GLY A 204 14.33 2.55 -7.01
CA GLY A 204 13.88 1.17 -6.73
C GLY A 204 13.79 0.84 -5.25
N ILE A 205 13.87 1.84 -4.36
CA ILE A 205 13.64 1.65 -2.93
C ILE A 205 12.14 1.72 -2.66
N ALA A 206 11.60 0.65 -2.11
CA ALA A 206 10.24 0.58 -1.61
C ALA A 206 10.23 0.79 -0.09
N GLY A 207 9.05 1.02 0.48
CA GLY A 207 8.97 1.31 1.90
C GLY A 207 7.59 1.70 2.38
N PHE A 208 7.54 1.99 3.66
CA PHE A 208 6.39 2.57 4.35
C PHE A 208 6.90 3.24 5.63
N GLY A 209 6.12 4.15 6.18
CA GLY A 209 6.51 4.82 7.42
C GLY A 209 5.33 5.36 8.19
N ASN A 210 5.59 5.73 9.42
CA ASN A 210 4.66 6.43 10.28
C ASN A 210 5.31 7.69 10.82
N ALA A 211 4.49 8.70 11.05
CA ALA A 211 4.87 9.90 11.76
C ALA A 211 3.82 10.22 12.82
N VAL A 212 4.24 10.64 14.00
CA VAL A 212 3.34 10.97 15.11
C VAL A 212 3.75 12.30 15.70
N THR A 213 2.79 13.21 15.89
CA THR A 213 3.07 14.48 16.58
C THR A 213 3.34 14.22 18.05
N THR A 214 4.30 14.93 18.62
CA THR A 214 4.62 14.78 20.05
C THR A 214 3.51 15.34 20.94
N LYS A 215 3.59 15.06 22.25
CA LYS A 215 2.76 15.78 23.22
C LYS A 215 3.00 17.29 23.09
N ALA A 216 1.93 18.06 23.20
CA ALA A 216 2.00 19.50 23.14
C ALA A 216 2.84 20.06 24.31
N SER A 217 3.76 20.96 24.01
CA SER A 217 4.61 21.63 24.99
C SER A 217 4.43 23.14 24.90
N LYS A 218 4.47 23.80 26.07
CA LYS A 218 4.41 25.26 26.16
C LYS A 218 5.81 25.81 25.90
N LEU A 219 5.95 26.57 24.82
CA LEU A 219 7.20 27.23 24.46
C LEU A 219 7.47 28.45 25.37
N PRO A 220 8.72 28.94 25.47
CA PRO A 220 9.05 30.15 26.22
C PRO A 220 8.26 31.38 25.77
N SER A 221 7.86 31.44 24.50
CA SER A 221 6.97 32.47 23.93
C SER A 221 5.52 32.41 24.43
N GLY A 222 5.16 31.36 25.19
CA GLY A 222 3.80 31.10 25.66
C GLY A 222 2.93 30.31 24.68
N ALA A 223 3.38 30.14 23.43
CA ALA A 223 2.70 29.34 22.42
C ALA A 223 2.73 27.84 22.76
N ILE A 224 1.65 27.14 22.46
CA ILE A 224 1.60 25.67 22.55
C ILE A 224 2.01 25.12 21.18
N SER A 225 3.00 24.23 21.16
CA SER A 225 3.50 23.63 19.92
C SER A 225 3.77 22.14 20.06
N GLN A 226 3.82 21.44 18.93
CA GLN A 226 4.10 20.01 18.83
C GLN A 226 5.19 19.80 17.79
N GLY A 227 6.16 18.95 18.09
CA GLY A 227 7.09 18.42 17.09
C GLY A 227 6.52 17.17 16.44
N ILE A 228 7.36 16.48 15.67
CA ILE A 228 7.00 15.23 15.00
C ILE A 228 8.13 14.21 15.13
N GLU A 229 7.76 12.95 15.36
CA GLU A 229 8.67 11.81 15.38
C GLU A 229 8.28 10.85 14.27
N THR A 230 9.27 10.19 13.65
CA THR A 230 9.03 9.30 12.51
C THR A 230 9.79 8.01 12.59
N SER A 231 9.21 6.96 12.01
CA SER A 231 9.90 5.72 11.68
C SER A 231 9.53 5.29 10.26
N PHE A 232 10.53 5.10 9.41
CA PHE A 232 10.37 4.68 8.03
C PHE A 232 11.16 3.41 7.78
N THR A 233 10.47 2.39 7.30
CA THR A 233 11.07 1.15 6.82
C THR A 233 11.32 1.28 5.32
N PHE A 234 12.58 1.21 4.93
CA PHE A 234 13.02 1.16 3.53
C PHE A 234 13.51 -0.24 3.21
N PHE A 235 13.18 -0.74 2.03
CA PHE A 235 13.67 -2.02 1.56
C PHE A 235 13.89 -2.04 0.05
N GLY A 236 14.81 -2.90 -0.37
CA GLY A 236 15.12 -3.16 -1.77
C GLY A 236 15.17 -4.66 -2.05
N TYR A 237 14.93 -5.01 -3.32
CA TYR A 237 14.94 -6.38 -3.81
C TYR A 237 16.26 -6.72 -4.51
N ASN A 238 16.71 -7.96 -4.42
CA ASN A 238 17.91 -8.44 -5.15
C ASN A 238 19.16 -7.57 -4.93
N THR A 239 19.31 -7.02 -3.72
CA THR A 239 20.30 -5.97 -3.40
C THR A 239 21.16 -6.36 -2.20
N THR A 240 22.09 -5.49 -1.79
CA THR A 240 22.97 -5.69 -0.64
C THR A 240 22.70 -4.68 0.47
N ALA A 241 23.15 -4.98 1.69
CA ALA A 241 23.13 -4.04 2.82
C ALA A 241 23.83 -2.72 2.47
N THR A 242 25.02 -2.78 1.88
CA THR A 242 25.78 -1.60 1.45
C THR A 242 25.00 -0.77 0.44
N THR A 243 24.44 -1.40 -0.59
CA THR A 243 23.67 -0.69 -1.63
C THR A 243 22.45 0.03 -1.05
N LEU A 244 21.69 -0.64 -0.16
CA LEU A 244 20.55 -0.01 0.50
C LEU A 244 20.99 1.17 1.38
N SER A 245 21.98 0.96 2.26
CA SER A 245 22.49 2.00 3.15
C SER A 245 23.01 3.22 2.38
N SER A 246 23.79 3.00 1.33
CA SER A 246 24.28 4.10 0.47
C SER A 246 23.17 4.89 -0.22
N ALA A 247 22.01 4.29 -0.48
CA ALA A 247 20.87 4.99 -1.07
C ALA A 247 20.13 5.89 -0.06
N ILE A 248 20.11 5.50 1.22
CA ILE A 248 19.36 6.21 2.28
C ILE A 248 20.23 7.15 3.14
N GLU A 249 21.55 6.98 3.18
CA GLU A 249 22.45 7.83 3.97
C GLU A 249 22.39 9.32 3.57
N PRO A 250 22.33 9.70 2.26
CA PRO A 250 22.24 11.11 1.88
C PRO A 250 21.00 11.81 2.42
N LEU A 251 19.90 11.06 2.61
CA LEU A 251 18.69 11.59 3.24
C LEU A 251 18.94 11.91 4.72
N LYS A 252 19.56 11.00 5.47
CA LYS A 252 19.94 11.25 6.87
C LYS A 252 20.86 12.45 7.01
N GLU A 253 21.88 12.57 6.16
CA GLU A 253 22.79 13.72 6.16
C GLU A 253 22.05 15.05 5.96
N ARG A 254 21.13 15.12 4.99
CA ARG A 254 20.29 16.31 4.75
C ARG A 254 19.39 16.64 5.93
N MET A 255 18.79 15.63 6.56
CA MET A 255 17.94 15.82 7.74
C MET A 255 18.75 16.36 8.93
N ILE A 256 19.94 15.83 9.19
CA ILE A 256 20.84 16.30 10.26
C ILE A 256 21.27 17.75 10.01
N ALA A 257 21.62 18.09 8.77
CA ALA A 257 22.04 19.45 8.39
C ALA A 257 20.94 20.51 8.54
N SER A 258 19.67 20.11 8.68
CA SER A 258 18.54 21.03 8.86
C SER A 258 18.34 21.53 10.29
N GLY A 259 18.97 20.87 11.27
CA GLY A 259 18.90 21.22 12.70
C GLY A 259 20.19 21.85 13.22
N LYS A 260 20.13 22.43 14.43
CA LYS A 260 21.35 22.73 15.21
C LYS A 260 21.86 21.44 15.86
N ASN A 261 23.16 21.38 16.18
CA ASN A 261 23.72 20.27 16.96
C ASN A 261 22.85 19.98 18.19
N ASN A 262 22.56 18.69 18.41
CA ASN A 262 21.81 18.15 19.55
C ASN A 262 20.30 18.44 19.59
N THR A 263 19.67 18.99 18.54
CA THR A 263 18.21 19.24 18.52
C THR A 263 17.38 18.02 18.09
N MET A 264 18.02 17.02 17.47
CA MET A 264 17.36 15.79 17.00
C MET A 264 18.28 14.58 17.11
N SER A 265 17.66 13.41 17.22
CA SER A 265 18.30 12.11 17.06
C SER A 265 17.76 11.45 15.79
N ILE A 266 18.63 11.24 14.79
CA ILE A 266 18.31 10.54 13.55
C ILE A 266 19.23 9.34 13.43
N PHE A 267 18.64 8.17 13.28
CA PHE A 267 19.36 6.90 13.22
C PHE A 267 18.84 6.04 12.07
N ILE A 268 19.75 5.33 11.41
CA ILE A 268 19.44 4.27 10.46
C ILE A 268 19.90 2.96 11.10
N SER A 269 18.99 1.98 11.20
CA SER A 269 19.31 0.66 11.74
C SER A 269 20.32 -0.08 10.87
N GLU A 270 21.07 -0.98 11.49
CA GLU A 270 21.80 -2.01 10.75
C GLU A 270 20.85 -2.74 9.79
N PRO A 271 21.19 -2.88 8.49
CA PRO A 271 20.30 -3.52 7.54
C PRO A 271 20.07 -5.00 7.87
N THR A 272 18.80 -5.42 7.82
CA THR A 272 18.41 -6.83 7.92
C THR A 272 18.33 -7.44 6.51
N VAL A 273 18.99 -8.57 6.30
CA VAL A 273 18.95 -9.31 5.03
C VAL A 273 18.04 -10.52 5.18
N PHE A 274 16.94 -10.52 4.42
CA PHE A 274 16.02 -11.64 4.33
C PHE A 274 16.40 -12.53 3.13
N PRO A 275 16.72 -13.82 3.35
CA PRO A 275 17.14 -14.72 2.26
C PRO A 275 16.00 -15.11 1.32
N THR A 276 14.75 -14.83 1.67
CA THR A 276 13.57 -15.07 0.83
C THR A 276 12.56 -13.94 0.97
N TYR A 277 11.69 -13.77 -0.02
CA TYR A 277 10.56 -12.84 0.11
C TYR A 277 9.58 -13.25 1.22
N LEU A 278 9.34 -14.56 1.42
CA LEU A 278 8.42 -15.02 2.47
C LEU A 278 8.92 -14.70 3.87
N SER A 279 10.22 -14.87 4.15
CA SER A 279 10.76 -14.50 5.47
C SER A 279 10.67 -13.00 5.75
N PHE A 280 10.76 -12.16 4.71
CA PHE A 280 10.48 -10.72 4.82
C PHE A 280 9.00 -10.46 5.07
N PHE A 281 8.11 -11.13 4.32
CA PHE A 281 6.67 -10.98 4.46
C PHE A 281 6.16 -11.45 5.84
N ASP A 282 6.73 -12.52 6.38
CA ASP A 282 6.46 -13.02 7.71
C ASP A 282 6.90 -12.02 8.78
N ASP A 283 8.04 -11.34 8.59
CA ASP A 283 8.52 -10.30 9.49
C ASP A 283 7.54 -9.11 9.55
N LEU A 284 7.00 -8.69 8.40
CA LEU A 284 5.95 -7.66 8.33
C LEU A 284 4.65 -8.06 9.08
N ASN A 285 4.42 -9.37 9.26
CA ASN A 285 3.21 -9.92 9.89
C ASN A 285 3.48 -10.55 11.26
N LYS A 286 4.69 -10.41 11.81
CA LYS A 286 5.15 -11.12 13.01
C LYS A 286 4.46 -10.66 14.30
N SER A 287 4.08 -9.38 14.35
CA SER A 287 3.38 -8.80 15.49
C SER A 287 1.87 -8.76 15.24
N PRO A 288 1.03 -9.09 16.24
CA PRO A 288 -0.41 -8.91 16.12
C PRO A 288 -0.70 -7.44 15.83
N GLN A 289 -1.32 -7.17 14.69
CA GLN A 289 -1.82 -5.83 14.39
C GLN A 289 -3.03 -5.58 15.31
N THR A 290 -2.99 -4.52 16.10
CA THR A 290 -4.16 -4.12 16.90
C THR A 290 -5.28 -3.73 15.93
N VAL A 291 -6.28 -4.60 15.82
CA VAL A 291 -7.49 -4.39 15.02
C VAL A 291 -8.67 -4.09 15.97
N GLU A 292 -9.91 -4.10 15.49
CA GLU A 292 -11.15 -3.89 16.30
C GLU A 292 -11.51 -2.43 16.65
N GLN A 293 -10.71 -1.45 16.26
CA GLN A 293 -11.06 -0.03 16.40
C GLN A 293 -11.76 0.51 15.15
N ILE A 294 -12.59 1.54 15.32
CA ILE A 294 -13.17 2.30 14.22
C ILE A 294 -12.04 3.03 13.48
N SER A 295 -11.97 2.86 12.17
CA SER A 295 -11.03 3.59 11.32
C SER A 295 -11.65 4.90 10.86
N LEU A 296 -11.01 6.02 11.20
CA LEU A 296 -11.34 7.36 10.70
C LEU A 296 -10.11 7.94 10.00
N ILE A 297 -9.84 7.44 8.80
CA ILE A 297 -8.65 7.80 8.02
C ILE A 297 -9.08 8.49 6.73
N SER A 298 -8.38 9.56 6.38
CA SER A 298 -8.38 10.12 5.04
C SER A 298 -7.03 9.81 4.37
N SER A 299 -7.04 9.55 3.07
CA SER A 299 -5.83 9.26 2.30
C SER A 299 -5.68 10.22 1.11
N ARG A 300 -4.44 10.42 0.67
CA ARG A 300 -4.11 11.24 -0.49
C ARG A 300 -2.92 10.62 -1.22
N LEU A 301 -2.95 10.63 -2.55
CA LEU A 301 -1.79 10.38 -3.38
C LEU A 301 -1.04 11.71 -3.55
N LEU A 302 0.26 11.68 -3.30
CA LEU A 302 1.14 12.84 -3.37
C LEU A 302 2.35 12.46 -4.22
N GLY A 303 2.59 13.23 -5.28
CA GLY A 303 3.74 13.02 -6.15
C GLY A 303 4.75 14.14 -6.09
N ARG A 304 5.62 14.19 -7.10
CA ARG A 304 6.66 15.21 -7.23
C ARG A 304 6.10 16.63 -7.19
N LYS A 305 4.93 16.85 -7.80
CA LYS A 305 4.28 18.16 -7.77
C LYS A 305 3.98 18.64 -6.35
N GLU A 306 3.53 17.74 -5.48
CA GLU A 306 3.17 18.06 -4.10
C GLU A 306 4.36 17.97 -3.13
N LEU A 307 5.38 17.16 -3.43
CA LEU A 307 6.48 16.84 -2.50
C LEU A 307 7.82 17.50 -2.86
N THR A 308 8.07 17.79 -4.14
CA THR A 308 9.38 18.28 -4.62
C THR A 308 9.32 19.62 -5.36
N GLU A 309 8.19 19.95 -6.00
CA GLU A 309 8.03 21.17 -6.81
C GLU A 309 7.47 22.36 -6.00
N ILE A 310 7.43 22.24 -4.68
CA ILE A 310 7.11 23.32 -3.74
C ILE A 310 8.30 23.58 -2.81
N THR A 311 8.35 24.75 -2.19
CA THR A 311 9.42 25.05 -1.22
C THR A 311 9.31 24.15 0.01
N LEU A 312 10.44 23.84 0.66
CA LEU A 312 10.44 23.08 1.91
C LEU A 312 9.62 23.77 3.01
N GLU A 313 9.55 25.10 3.01
CA GLU A 313 8.70 25.87 3.92
C GLU A 313 7.21 25.63 3.66
N ALA A 314 6.79 25.64 2.39
CA ALA A 314 5.41 25.32 2.02
C ALA A 314 5.05 23.87 2.36
N LEU A 315 5.94 22.92 2.05
CA LEU A 315 5.75 21.51 2.39
C LEU A 315 5.64 21.30 3.90
N ARG A 316 6.52 21.94 4.68
CA ARG A 316 6.46 21.95 6.15
C ARG A 316 5.12 22.47 6.63
N PHE A 317 4.64 23.61 6.11
CA PHE A 317 3.35 24.19 6.48
C PHE A 317 2.19 23.22 6.19
N HIS A 318 2.19 22.56 5.03
CA HIS A 318 1.17 21.58 4.68
C HIS A 318 1.20 20.35 5.60
N LEU A 319 2.38 19.81 5.88
CA LEU A 319 2.56 18.69 6.82
C LEU A 319 2.06 19.03 8.23
N GLN A 320 2.38 20.23 8.72
CA GLN A 320 1.87 20.72 10.00
C GLN A 320 0.34 20.83 9.98
N SER A 321 -0.23 21.33 8.88
CA SER A 321 -1.68 21.52 8.73
C SER A 321 -2.46 20.21 8.75
N ILE A 322 -1.99 19.18 8.03
CA ILE A 322 -2.65 17.85 8.01
C ILE A 322 -2.40 17.04 9.29
N SER A 323 -1.41 17.43 10.09
CA SER A 323 -1.10 16.78 11.37
C SER A 323 -1.83 17.40 12.56
N LYS A 324 -2.63 18.44 12.37
CA LYS A 324 -3.43 19.03 13.45
C LYS A 324 -4.49 18.03 13.92
N SER A 325 -4.43 17.66 15.19
CA SER A 325 -5.45 16.84 15.83
C SER A 325 -6.79 17.58 15.88
N GLN A 326 -7.89 16.85 15.69
CA GLN A 326 -9.25 17.37 15.92
C GLN A 326 -9.53 17.62 17.40
N ILE A 327 -8.83 16.91 18.29
CA ILE A 327 -8.87 17.11 19.73
C ILE A 327 -7.59 17.83 20.14
N GLU A 328 -7.70 19.08 20.59
CA GLU A 328 -6.55 19.90 20.97
C GLU A 328 -5.66 19.18 22.00
N GLY A 329 -4.35 19.18 21.76
CA GLY A 329 -3.35 18.54 22.62
C GLY A 329 -3.17 17.02 22.41
N ASN A 330 -4.10 16.34 21.72
CA ASN A 330 -3.91 14.93 21.37
C ASN A 330 -2.91 14.77 20.22
N PRO A 331 -2.17 13.64 20.17
CA PRO A 331 -1.31 13.34 19.03
C PRO A 331 -2.15 12.98 17.79
N SER A 332 -1.63 13.36 16.62
CA SER A 332 -2.09 12.88 15.32
C SER A 332 -1.05 11.95 14.72
N SER A 333 -1.51 11.01 13.89
CA SER A 333 -0.67 10.03 13.20
C SER A 333 -0.83 10.15 11.69
N LEU A 334 0.29 10.11 10.99
CA LEU A 334 0.38 10.00 9.53
C LEU A 334 0.97 8.65 9.16
N ILE A 335 0.48 8.07 8.07
CA ILE A 335 1.00 6.84 7.48
C ILE A 335 1.44 7.15 6.06
N PHE A 336 2.63 6.68 5.71
CA PHE A 336 3.25 6.88 4.41
C PHE A 336 3.43 5.54 3.73
N GLY A 337 3.05 5.47 2.46
CA GLY A 337 3.29 4.32 1.60
C GLY A 337 4.18 4.71 0.42
N LEU A 338 5.29 4.00 0.23
CA LEU A 338 6.13 4.12 -0.96
C LEU A 338 5.77 2.99 -1.93
N GLN A 339 4.49 2.94 -2.30
CA GLN A 339 3.93 1.91 -3.18
C GLN A 339 3.51 2.45 -4.56
N ASP A 340 3.65 3.76 -4.77
CA ASP A 340 3.48 4.40 -6.08
C ASP A 340 4.80 4.41 -6.88
N GLY A 341 4.95 5.33 -7.82
CA GLY A 341 6.17 5.56 -8.57
C GLY A 341 6.25 4.73 -9.87
N PRO A 342 7.43 4.24 -10.27
CA PRO A 342 7.62 3.65 -11.60
C PRO A 342 6.66 2.52 -11.93
N GLY A 343 6.39 1.62 -10.97
CA GLY A 343 5.48 0.48 -11.17
C GLY A 343 4.10 0.92 -11.64
N PRO A 344 3.30 1.66 -10.85
CA PRO A 344 1.99 2.12 -11.28
C PRO A 344 2.05 3.12 -12.44
N ALA A 345 3.05 4.00 -12.53
CA ALA A 345 3.19 4.95 -13.63
C ALA A 345 3.41 4.31 -15.01
N GLN A 346 4.16 3.19 -15.05
CA GLN A 346 4.57 2.53 -16.29
C GLN A 346 3.63 1.40 -16.74
N VAL A 347 2.49 1.22 -16.07
CA VAL A 347 1.49 0.23 -16.50
C VAL A 347 1.02 0.53 -17.92
N GLN A 348 1.11 -0.48 -18.79
CA GLN A 348 0.72 -0.39 -20.20
C GLN A 348 -0.76 -0.02 -20.35
N PRO A 349 -1.14 0.82 -21.33
CA PRO A 349 -2.51 1.30 -21.47
C PRO A 349 -3.60 0.20 -21.53
N ASP A 350 -3.32 -0.93 -22.17
CA ASP A 350 -4.21 -2.10 -22.27
C ASP A 350 -4.42 -2.83 -20.93
N MET A 351 -3.46 -2.69 -20.01
CA MET A 351 -3.53 -3.23 -18.66
C MET A 351 -4.18 -2.28 -17.65
N ARG A 352 -4.38 -1.00 -18.00
CA ARG A 352 -4.98 -0.02 -17.10
C ARG A 352 -6.45 -0.31 -16.83
N GLY A 353 -6.85 -0.08 -15.59
CA GLY A 353 -8.24 -0.15 -15.15
C GLY A 353 -8.78 1.18 -14.62
N ALA A 354 -9.87 1.08 -13.87
CA ALA A 354 -10.55 2.19 -13.21
C ALA A 354 -9.88 2.71 -11.93
N VAL A 355 -8.59 2.40 -11.70
CA VAL A 355 -7.83 3.03 -10.60
C VAL A 355 -7.78 4.55 -10.81
N ASN A 356 -7.72 5.31 -9.71
CA ASN A 356 -7.60 6.76 -9.76
C ASN A 356 -6.39 7.17 -10.63
N PRO A 357 -6.54 8.06 -11.64
CA PRO A 357 -5.43 8.50 -12.49
C PRO A 357 -4.23 9.05 -11.73
N GLY A 358 -4.42 9.55 -10.50
CA GLY A 358 -3.33 10.00 -9.62
C GLY A 358 -2.24 8.96 -9.41
N TRP A 359 -2.57 7.65 -9.41
CA TRP A 359 -1.60 6.55 -9.33
C TRP A 359 -0.65 6.47 -10.53
N ARG A 360 -0.88 7.25 -11.60
CA ARG A 360 0.00 7.26 -12.78
C ARG A 360 0.99 8.41 -12.76
N SER A 361 0.81 9.35 -11.83
CA SER A 361 1.58 10.60 -11.75
C SER A 361 2.16 10.89 -10.37
N ALA A 362 1.74 10.15 -9.35
CA ALA A 362 2.21 10.31 -7.98
C ALA A 362 3.54 9.57 -7.74
#